data_AF-A0A967UG20-F1
#
_entry.id   AF-A0A967UG20-F1
#
_cell.length_a   1.000
_cell.length_b   1.000
_cell.length_c   1.000
_cell.angle_alpha   90.00
_cell.angle_beta   90.00
_cell.angle_gamma   90.00
#
_symmetry.space_group_name_H-M   'P 1'
#
loop_
_entity.id
_entity.type
_entity.pdbx_description
1 polymer ?
#
loop_
_entity_poly.entity_id
_entity_poly.type
_entity_poly.pdbx_seq_one_letter_code
_entity_poly.pdbx_strand_id
1 'polypeptide(L)'
;MRIMLAEKLSAKGQPNRLFDFVLNNYFRISPSGPIHKYISAVQEQSPIRRLHFAQIYNYPEVIEALAYDIDPWVREAARNNKYWQYLGQFKQLLRMNKHDKICFIQKEHFSTLLIFIVFETDLEVLESLFQNPTISIQMLLTLRNYLKKRGKGARDTKMLKLIERTIAIKRNRVVKISEIVQQFNHSESIHPLTNILKFLLDEDPLIVQSAINALYQFEHQEVMNFLFEPNPLALDHQSNYRLLWHILDRLKIHYRVPKKDLPELSETD
;
A
#
# COMPACT_ATOMS: atom_id res chain seq x y z
N MET A 1 24.87 3.88 -0.98
CA MET A 1 25.26 2.51 -0.54
C MET A 1 24.40 1.93 0.60
N ARG A 2 23.51 2.68 1.28
CA ARG A 2 22.62 2.15 2.36
C ARG A 2 21.26 1.62 1.88
N ILE A 3 20.78 2.04 0.71
CA ILE A 3 19.51 1.58 0.11
C ILE A 3 19.60 0.10 -0.35
N MET A 4 20.79 -0.34 -0.80
CA MET A 4 21.02 -1.72 -1.26
C MET A 4 20.91 -2.80 -0.16
N LEU A 5 21.07 -2.46 1.12
CA LEU A 5 20.95 -3.43 2.21
C LEU A 5 19.48 -3.74 2.55
N ALA A 6 18.60 -2.74 2.43
CA ALA A 6 17.16 -2.94 2.58
C ALA A 6 16.59 -3.75 1.39
N GLU A 7 17.08 -3.50 0.18
CA GLU A 7 16.72 -4.28 -1.02
C GLU A 7 17.24 -5.73 -0.94
N LYS A 8 18.46 -5.96 -0.45
CA LYS A 8 19.00 -7.32 -0.27
C LYS A 8 18.28 -8.14 0.81
N LEU A 9 17.71 -7.50 1.84
CA LEU A 9 16.87 -8.18 2.83
C LEU A 9 15.42 -8.37 2.35
N SER A 10 14.90 -7.44 1.54
CA SER A 10 13.61 -7.59 0.83
C SER A 10 13.62 -8.72 -0.20
N ALA A 11 14.79 -9.04 -0.78
CA ALA A 11 14.94 -10.07 -1.80
C ALA A 11 14.91 -11.52 -1.26
N LYS A 12 15.00 -11.74 0.07
CA LYS A 12 15.02 -13.11 0.66
C LYS A 12 13.96 -13.39 1.72
N GLY A 13 13.28 -12.37 2.24
CA GLY A 13 12.13 -12.54 3.13
C GLY A 13 10.86 -12.04 2.46
N GLN A 14 9.93 -12.94 2.12
CA GLN A 14 8.61 -12.54 1.61
C GLN A 14 8.02 -11.42 2.47
N PRO A 15 7.50 -10.31 1.91
CA PRO A 15 6.96 -9.17 2.67
C PRO A 15 6.04 -9.57 3.82
N ASN A 16 5.23 -10.61 3.64
CA ASN A 16 4.37 -11.18 4.69
C ASN A 16 5.15 -11.73 5.90
N ARG A 17 6.29 -12.41 5.69
CA ARG A 17 7.13 -12.94 6.79
C ARG A 17 7.74 -11.81 7.61
N LEU A 18 8.23 -10.76 6.94
CA LEU A 18 8.76 -9.58 7.61
C LEU A 18 7.66 -8.87 8.39
N PHE A 19 6.47 -8.73 7.78
CA PHE A 19 5.29 -8.17 8.42
C PHE A 19 4.93 -8.92 9.71
N ASP A 20 4.81 -10.25 9.63
CA ASP A 20 4.48 -11.10 10.77
C ASP A 20 5.54 -10.95 11.86
N PHE A 21 6.83 -11.04 11.50
CA PHE A 21 7.94 -10.85 12.43
C PHE A 21 7.84 -9.52 13.17
N VAL A 22 7.67 -8.41 12.43
CA VAL A 22 7.57 -7.07 13.01
C VAL A 22 6.36 -6.95 13.92
N LEU A 23 5.21 -7.47 13.49
CA LEU A 23 4.00 -7.41 14.31
C LEU A 23 4.22 -8.11 15.65
N ASN A 24 4.76 -9.33 15.65
CA ASN A 24 4.84 -10.08 16.90
C ASN A 24 6.08 -9.88 17.77
N ASN A 25 7.03 -9.07 17.30
CA ASN A 25 8.14 -8.60 18.14
C ASN A 25 8.04 -7.13 18.54
N TYR A 26 7.29 -6.28 17.82
CA TYR A 26 7.35 -4.83 18.03
C TYR A 26 6.01 -4.10 18.03
N PHE A 27 4.91 -4.69 17.52
CA PHE A 27 3.64 -3.98 17.43
C PHE A 27 3.06 -3.64 18.81
N ARG A 28 3.23 -2.37 19.20
CA ARG A 28 2.69 -1.77 20.43
C ARG A 28 2.93 -2.66 21.65
N ILE A 29 4.11 -3.26 21.75
CA ILE A 29 4.54 -3.97 22.96
C ILE A 29 4.82 -2.90 24.01
N SER A 30 4.01 -2.87 25.07
CA SER A 30 4.29 -2.02 26.22
C SER A 30 5.29 -2.74 27.12
N PRO A 31 6.40 -2.11 27.51
CA PRO A 31 7.30 -2.69 28.51
C PRO A 31 6.62 -2.76 29.88
N SER A 32 7.09 -3.69 30.70
CA SER A 32 6.55 -4.02 32.03
C SER A 32 6.74 -2.92 33.09
N GLY A 33 7.36 -1.79 32.73
CA GLY A 33 7.63 -0.68 33.63
C GLY A 33 8.08 0.61 32.91
N PRO A 34 8.37 1.68 33.66
CA PRO A 34 8.76 2.97 33.11
C PRO A 34 10.12 2.88 32.39
N ILE A 35 10.10 2.99 31.06
CA ILE A 35 11.24 2.82 30.15
C ILE A 35 12.46 3.67 30.54
N HIS A 36 12.24 4.90 31.01
CA HIS A 36 13.32 5.83 31.35
C HIS A 36 14.25 5.28 32.46
N LYS A 37 13.71 4.46 33.38
CA LYS A 37 14.51 3.81 34.42
C LYS A 37 15.42 2.73 33.82
N TYR A 38 14.92 1.99 32.84
CA TYR A 38 15.69 0.95 32.15
C TYR A 38 16.79 1.54 31.26
N ILE A 39 16.51 2.63 30.53
CA ILE A 39 17.52 3.27 29.67
C ILE A 39 18.70 3.77 30.51
N SER A 40 18.42 4.53 31.57
CA SER A 40 19.45 5.09 32.44
C SER A 40 20.30 3.98 33.07
N ALA A 41 19.63 2.94 33.60
CA ALA A 41 20.30 1.80 34.20
C ALA A 41 21.17 1.01 33.21
N VAL A 42 20.82 0.96 31.92
CA VAL A 42 21.62 0.32 30.85
C VAL A 42 22.80 1.19 30.45
N GLN A 43 22.63 2.51 30.34
CA GLN A 43 23.69 3.44 29.96
C GLN A 43 24.82 3.51 31.00
N GLU A 44 24.46 3.37 32.28
CA GLU A 44 25.42 3.35 33.41
C GLU A 44 26.22 2.04 33.50
N GLN A 45 25.85 0.98 32.75
CA GLN A 45 26.59 -0.29 32.76
C GLN A 45 27.94 -0.19 32.05
N SER A 46 28.83 -1.15 32.30
CA SER A 46 30.09 -1.27 31.58
C SER A 46 29.89 -1.47 30.06
N PRO A 47 30.85 -1.06 29.20
CA PRO A 47 30.75 -1.22 27.74
C PRO A 47 30.46 -2.66 27.29
N ILE A 48 31.04 -3.65 27.97
CA ILE A 48 30.81 -5.08 27.70
C ILE A 48 29.34 -5.45 27.91
N ARG A 49 28.72 -4.97 28.99
CA ARG A 49 27.29 -5.22 29.25
C ARG A 49 26.40 -4.46 28.26
N ARG A 50 26.74 -3.22 27.91
CA ARG A 50 26.00 -2.44 26.89
C ARG A 50 26.06 -3.12 25.52
N LEU A 51 27.21 -3.68 25.14
CA LEU A 51 27.37 -4.47 23.93
C LEU A 51 26.47 -5.71 23.95
N HIS A 52 26.43 -6.44 25.08
CA HIS A 52 25.55 -7.59 25.25
C HIS A 52 24.07 -7.21 25.11
N PHE A 53 23.65 -6.09 25.71
CA PHE A 53 22.30 -5.57 25.54
C PHE A 53 22.01 -5.22 24.08
N ALA A 54 22.91 -4.50 23.40
CA ALA A 54 22.73 -4.13 21.99
C ALA A 54 22.48 -5.35 21.07
N GLN A 55 23.08 -6.50 21.37
CA GLN A 55 22.97 -7.72 20.58
C GLN A 55 21.68 -8.52 20.84
N ILE A 56 21.19 -8.54 22.09
CA ILE A 56 20.19 -9.52 22.52
C ILE A 56 18.86 -8.88 22.94
N TYR A 57 18.86 -7.61 23.37
CA TYR A 57 17.63 -6.96 23.80
C TYR A 57 16.68 -6.68 22.63
N ASN A 58 15.38 -6.82 22.92
CA ASN A 58 14.28 -6.58 21.98
C ASN A 58 13.51 -5.29 22.27
N TYR A 59 13.91 -4.50 23.28
CA TYR A 59 13.22 -3.26 23.65
C TYR A 59 13.64 -2.10 22.73
N PRO A 60 12.71 -1.56 21.90
CA PRO A 60 13.00 -0.51 20.93
C PRO A 60 13.82 0.66 21.48
N GLU A 61 13.40 1.18 22.63
CA GLU A 61 13.95 2.41 23.20
C GLU A 61 15.38 2.22 23.74
N VAL A 62 15.70 1.02 24.24
CA VAL A 62 17.06 0.67 24.66
C VAL A 62 17.98 0.59 23.43
N ILE A 63 17.54 -0.09 22.38
CA ILE A 63 18.33 -0.22 21.14
C ILE A 63 18.54 1.15 20.48
N GLU A 64 17.54 2.03 20.51
CA GLU A 64 17.68 3.40 20.02
C GLU A 64 18.71 4.21 20.81
N ALA A 65 18.69 4.13 22.14
CA ALA A 65 19.70 4.81 22.96
C ALA A 65 21.11 4.30 22.64
N LEU A 66 21.28 2.98 22.49
CA LEU A 66 22.57 2.36 22.19
C LEU A 66 23.04 2.61 20.74
N ALA A 67 22.13 2.87 19.79
CA ALA A 67 22.48 3.19 18.40
C ALA A 67 23.23 4.53 18.23
N TYR A 68 23.30 5.32 19.31
CA TYR A 68 24.07 6.55 19.44
C TYR A 68 25.07 6.50 20.62
N ASP A 69 25.43 5.31 21.12
CA ASP A 69 26.39 5.15 22.22
C ASP A 69 27.76 5.76 21.86
N ILE A 70 28.48 6.19 22.89
CA ILE A 70 29.83 6.77 22.77
C ILE A 70 30.80 5.70 22.24
N ASP A 71 30.65 4.45 22.68
CA ASP A 71 31.46 3.32 22.23
C ASP A 71 31.04 2.87 20.81
N PRO A 72 31.98 2.87 19.83
CA PRO A 72 31.67 2.50 18.45
C PRO A 72 31.21 1.04 18.30
N TRP A 73 31.69 0.11 19.12
CA TRP A 73 31.33 -1.31 19.03
C TRP A 73 29.90 -1.55 19.51
N VAL A 74 29.52 -0.89 20.61
CA VAL A 74 28.13 -0.92 21.12
C VAL A 74 27.18 -0.33 20.08
N ARG A 75 27.59 0.80 19.47
CA ARG A 75 26.81 1.49 18.44
C ARG A 75 26.60 0.63 17.21
N GLU A 76 27.64 -0.05 16.74
CA GLU A 76 27.56 -0.95 15.59
C GLU A 76 26.68 -2.15 15.89
N ALA A 77 26.85 -2.78 17.06
CA ALA A 77 26.01 -3.89 17.49
C ALA A 77 24.52 -3.49 17.56
N ALA A 78 24.21 -2.32 18.10
CA ALA A 78 22.84 -1.82 18.18
C ALA A 78 22.25 -1.56 16.79
N ARG A 79 23.05 -1.06 15.84
CA ARG A 79 22.63 -0.86 14.44
C ARG A 79 22.44 -2.17 13.68
N ASN A 80 23.12 -3.23 14.09
CA ASN A 80 22.95 -4.58 13.56
C ASN A 80 21.81 -5.35 14.24
N ASN A 81 21.18 -4.80 15.27
CA ASN A 81 20.00 -5.38 15.89
C ASN A 81 18.81 -5.39 14.92
N LYS A 82 18.01 -6.47 14.96
CA LYS A 82 16.83 -6.64 14.09
C LYS A 82 15.86 -5.48 14.21
N TYR A 83 15.62 -4.96 15.41
CA TYR A 83 14.74 -3.80 15.60
C TYR A 83 15.25 -2.60 14.80
N TRP A 84 16.55 -2.28 14.90
CA TRP A 84 17.11 -1.13 14.22
C TRP A 84 17.07 -1.28 12.70
N GLN A 85 17.41 -2.48 12.21
CA GLN A 85 17.41 -2.80 10.78
C GLN A 85 16.01 -2.68 10.15
N TYR A 86 14.95 -3.07 10.86
CA TYR A 86 13.60 -3.06 10.29
C TYR A 86 12.76 -1.84 10.63
N LEU A 87 13.00 -1.20 11.78
CA LEU A 87 12.15 -0.12 12.29
C LEU A 87 12.96 1.08 12.77
N GLY A 88 13.92 0.88 13.68
CA GLY A 88 14.56 1.96 14.43
C GLY A 88 15.16 3.07 13.55
N GLN A 89 15.81 2.69 12.44
CA GLN A 89 16.38 3.66 11.49
C GLN A 89 15.35 4.60 10.84
N PHE A 90 14.06 4.24 10.83
CA PHE A 90 12.97 4.99 10.20
C PHE A 90 12.16 5.82 11.20
N LYS A 91 12.48 5.79 12.50
CA LYS A 91 11.67 6.47 13.53
C LYS A 91 11.53 7.97 13.31
N GLN A 92 12.51 8.61 12.67
CA GLN A 92 12.45 10.02 12.30
C GLN A 92 11.25 10.36 11.38
N LEU A 93 10.76 9.41 10.58
CA LEU A 93 9.60 9.61 9.70
C LEU A 93 8.30 9.88 10.48
N LEU A 94 8.22 9.41 11.74
CA LEU A 94 7.06 9.68 12.60
C LEU A 94 6.93 11.16 12.99
N ARG A 95 8.00 11.96 12.85
CA ARG A 95 8.02 13.40 13.15
C ARG A 95 7.46 14.27 12.04
N MET A 96 7.23 13.71 10.85
CA MET A 96 6.59 14.42 9.73
C MET A 96 5.20 14.90 10.15
N ASN A 97 4.74 16.01 9.56
CA ASN A 97 3.35 16.41 9.74
C ASN A 97 2.41 15.40 9.04
N LYS A 98 1.11 15.49 9.34
CA LYS A 98 0.11 14.55 8.83
C LYS A 98 0.05 14.50 7.29
N HIS A 99 0.11 15.66 6.65
CA HIS A 99 0.03 15.75 5.19
C HIS A 99 1.24 15.07 4.53
N ASP A 100 2.44 15.38 5.02
CA ASP A 100 3.68 14.81 4.52
C ASP A 100 3.73 13.29 4.72
N LYS A 101 3.22 12.79 5.86
CA LYS A 101 3.09 11.34 6.09
C LYS A 101 2.23 10.67 5.04
N ILE A 102 1.06 11.24 4.73
CA ILE A 102 0.15 10.69 3.72
C ILE A 102 0.81 10.67 2.34
N CYS A 103 1.44 11.79 1.94
CA CYS A 103 2.14 11.86 0.67
C CYS A 103 3.33 10.89 0.58
N PHE A 104 4.09 10.73 1.67
CA PHE A 104 5.18 9.77 1.78
C PHE A 104 4.65 8.34 1.63
N ILE A 105 3.63 7.98 2.41
CA ILE A 105 2.99 6.66 2.41
C ILE A 105 2.53 6.26 1.00
N GLN A 106 1.99 7.18 0.21
CA GLN A 106 1.49 6.87 -1.13
C GLN A 106 2.59 6.47 -2.13
N LYS A 107 3.84 6.89 -1.90
CA LYS A 107 4.94 6.73 -2.87
C LYS A 107 5.98 5.68 -2.46
N GLU A 108 5.94 5.24 -1.21
CA GLU A 108 7.05 4.53 -0.58
C GLU A 108 6.89 3.01 -0.56
N HIS A 109 8.02 2.34 -0.36
CA HIS A 109 8.11 0.88 -0.35
C HIS A 109 7.69 0.28 1.00
N PHE A 110 7.20 -0.95 0.95
CA PHE A 110 6.69 -1.70 2.11
C PHE A 110 7.58 -1.63 3.37
N SER A 111 8.90 -1.75 3.23
CA SER A 111 9.83 -1.83 4.36
C SER A 111 9.83 -0.56 5.22
N THR A 112 9.76 0.62 4.62
CA THR A 112 9.72 1.89 5.36
C THR A 112 8.35 2.10 6.00
N LEU A 113 7.28 1.60 5.37
CA LEU A 113 5.91 1.72 5.86
C LEU A 113 5.65 0.99 7.19
N LEU A 114 6.45 -0.03 7.51
CA LEU A 114 6.33 -0.79 8.75
C LEU A 114 6.41 0.08 10.02
N ILE A 115 7.18 1.19 9.98
CA ILE A 115 7.26 2.10 11.14
C ILE A 115 5.90 2.71 11.48
N PHE A 116 5.12 3.10 10.45
CA PHE A 116 3.80 3.67 10.65
C PHE A 116 2.81 2.61 11.16
N ILE A 117 2.92 1.37 10.68
CA ILE A 117 2.06 0.28 11.15
C ILE A 117 2.26 0.05 12.65
N VAL A 118 3.51 0.06 13.11
CA VAL A 118 3.84 -0.20 14.52
C VAL A 118 3.50 0.97 15.44
N PHE A 119 3.83 2.20 15.03
CA PHE A 119 3.84 3.34 15.95
C PHE A 119 2.77 4.41 15.66
N GLU A 120 2.18 4.45 14.45
CA GLU A 120 1.24 5.52 14.11
C GLU A 120 -0.09 5.41 14.87
N THR A 121 -0.63 6.58 15.16
CA THR A 121 -1.82 6.77 15.99
C THR A 121 -2.94 7.50 15.30
N ASP A 122 -2.62 8.34 14.31
CA ASP A 122 -3.61 9.04 13.52
C ASP A 122 -4.33 8.06 12.57
N LEU A 123 -5.66 8.04 12.62
CA LEU A 123 -6.47 7.10 11.84
C LEU A 123 -6.48 7.41 10.34
N GLU A 124 -6.35 8.68 9.94
CA GLU A 124 -6.32 9.04 8.52
C GLU A 124 -4.98 8.67 7.88
N VAL A 125 -3.88 8.82 8.63
CA VAL A 125 -2.57 8.32 8.19
C VAL A 125 -2.61 6.80 8.03
N LEU A 126 -3.20 6.09 9.00
CA LEU A 126 -3.39 4.64 8.93
C LEU A 126 -4.31 4.21 7.78
N GLU A 127 -5.33 5.00 7.45
CA GLU A 127 -6.20 4.74 6.30
C GLU A 127 -5.42 4.78 5.00
N SER A 128 -4.63 5.84 4.80
CA SER A 128 -3.75 5.95 3.63
C SER A 128 -2.75 4.80 3.57
N LEU A 129 -2.18 4.42 4.73
CA LEU A 129 -1.25 3.30 4.86
C LEU A 129 -1.86 1.98 4.42
N PHE A 130 -3.06 1.65 4.89
CA PHE A 130 -3.71 0.39 4.53
C PHE A 130 -4.17 0.36 3.09
N GLN A 131 -4.45 1.52 2.49
CA GLN A 131 -4.80 1.62 1.07
C GLN A 131 -3.57 1.48 0.14
N ASN A 132 -2.34 1.67 0.64
CA ASN A 132 -1.13 1.56 -0.15
C ASN A 132 -1.06 0.19 -0.89
N PRO A 133 -0.67 0.16 -2.18
CA PRO A 133 -0.64 -1.07 -2.99
C PRO A 133 0.31 -2.15 -2.47
N THR A 134 1.41 -1.75 -1.82
CA THR A 134 2.42 -2.68 -1.27
C THR A 134 1.92 -3.42 -0.02
N ILE A 135 0.84 -2.94 0.60
CA ILE A 135 0.17 -3.62 1.71
C ILE A 135 -0.86 -4.60 1.17
N SER A 136 -0.58 -5.90 1.35
CA SER A 136 -1.42 -6.98 0.84
C SER A 136 -2.66 -7.20 1.70
N ILE A 137 -3.69 -7.81 1.10
CA ILE A 137 -4.88 -8.27 1.85
C ILE A 137 -4.46 -9.25 2.96
N GLN A 138 -3.47 -10.11 2.71
CA GLN A 138 -2.98 -11.08 3.69
C GLN A 138 -2.37 -10.39 4.91
N MET A 139 -1.57 -9.32 4.72
CA MET A 139 -1.03 -8.53 5.82
C MET A 139 -2.14 -7.90 6.66
N LEU A 140 -3.15 -7.31 6.00
CA LEU A 140 -4.31 -6.75 6.69
C LEU A 140 -5.08 -7.81 7.49
N LEU A 141 -5.23 -9.03 6.96
CA LEU A 141 -5.82 -10.15 7.66
C LEU A 141 -4.99 -10.56 8.88
N THR A 142 -3.67 -10.62 8.76
CA THR A 142 -2.79 -10.90 9.91
C THR A 142 -2.95 -9.82 10.99
N LEU A 143 -2.87 -8.54 10.62
CA LEU A 143 -3.04 -7.43 11.57
C LEU A 143 -4.41 -7.46 12.26
N ARG A 144 -5.48 -7.72 11.50
CA ARG A 144 -6.83 -7.90 12.05
C ARG A 144 -6.87 -9.02 13.09
N ASN A 145 -6.27 -10.16 12.79
CA ASN A 145 -6.25 -11.30 13.70
C ASN A 145 -5.43 -10.97 14.97
N TYR A 146 -4.33 -10.24 14.85
CA TYR A 146 -3.57 -9.72 16.01
C TYR A 146 -4.42 -8.81 16.89
N LEU A 147 -5.09 -7.82 16.31
CA LEU A 147 -5.93 -6.88 17.04
C LEU A 147 -7.11 -7.59 17.73
N LYS A 148 -7.73 -8.59 17.07
CA LYS A 148 -8.81 -9.39 17.68
C LYS A 148 -8.35 -10.18 18.90
N LYS A 149 -7.12 -10.73 18.87
CA LYS A 149 -6.55 -11.50 20.00
C LYS A 149 -6.14 -10.63 21.19
N ARG A 150 -5.70 -9.40 20.94
CA ARG A 150 -5.15 -8.50 21.98
C ARG A 150 -6.21 -7.96 22.96
N GLY A 151 -7.48 -7.91 22.58
CA GLY A 151 -8.59 -7.38 23.40
C GLY A 151 -9.11 -6.02 22.93
N LYS A 152 -10.23 -5.57 23.52
CA LYS A 152 -11.05 -4.45 23.01
C LYS A 152 -10.63 -3.08 23.59
N GLY A 153 -9.57 -2.49 23.06
CA GLY A 153 -9.35 -1.05 23.20
C GLY A 153 -10.28 -0.25 22.28
N ALA A 154 -10.72 0.95 22.70
CA ALA A 154 -11.54 1.82 21.83
C ALA A 154 -10.82 2.18 20.51
N ARG A 155 -9.50 2.42 20.58
CA ARG A 155 -8.67 2.69 19.41
C ARG A 155 -8.46 1.46 18.52
N ASP A 156 -8.24 0.29 19.11
CA ASP A 156 -8.10 -0.96 18.37
C ASP A 156 -9.41 -1.32 17.65
N THR A 157 -10.56 -1.00 18.25
CA THR A 157 -11.87 -1.13 17.62
C THR A 157 -12.00 -0.24 16.38
N LYS A 158 -11.56 1.02 16.45
CA LYS A 158 -11.55 1.93 15.27
C LYS A 158 -10.60 1.41 14.18
N MET A 159 -9.41 0.97 14.57
CA MET A 159 -8.43 0.39 13.64
C MET A 159 -8.94 -0.89 12.97
N LEU A 160 -9.63 -1.76 13.72
CA LEU A 160 -10.27 -2.97 13.21
C LEU A 160 -11.32 -2.64 12.14
N LYS A 161 -12.21 -1.68 12.41
CA LYS A 161 -13.22 -1.23 11.42
C LYS A 161 -12.55 -0.72 10.14
N LEU A 162 -11.48 0.05 10.29
CA LEU A 162 -10.73 0.59 9.16
C LEU A 162 -10.07 -0.53 8.31
N ILE A 163 -9.48 -1.52 8.98
CA ILE A 163 -8.88 -2.68 8.32
C ILE A 163 -9.94 -3.50 7.59
N GLU A 164 -11.08 -3.77 8.23
CA GLU A 164 -12.17 -4.55 7.63
C GLU A 164 -12.75 -3.85 6.40
N ARG A 165 -12.97 -2.53 6.47
CA ARG A 165 -13.38 -1.71 5.32
C ARG A 165 -12.34 -1.78 4.19
N THR A 166 -11.06 -1.63 4.51
CA THR A 166 -9.99 -1.65 3.51
C THR A 166 -9.85 -3.02 2.84
N ILE A 167 -10.00 -4.11 3.59
CA ILE A 167 -10.03 -5.47 3.05
C ILE A 167 -11.20 -5.63 2.07
N ALA A 168 -12.39 -5.15 2.43
CA ALA A 168 -13.56 -5.23 1.56
C ALA A 168 -13.33 -4.48 0.23
N ILE A 169 -12.80 -3.25 0.30
CA ILE A 169 -12.44 -2.45 -0.88
C ILE A 169 -11.41 -3.18 -1.74
N LYS A 170 -10.30 -3.64 -1.16
CA LYS A 170 -9.25 -4.35 -1.92
C LYS A 170 -9.74 -5.66 -2.53
N ARG A 171 -10.61 -6.42 -1.84
CA ARG A 171 -11.21 -7.64 -2.40
C ARG A 171 -12.11 -7.33 -3.58
N ASN A 172 -12.96 -6.31 -3.47
CA ASN A 172 -13.82 -5.88 -4.57
C ASN A 172 -13.00 -5.46 -5.79
N ARG A 173 -11.91 -4.71 -5.59
CA ARG A 173 -10.95 -4.38 -6.65
C ARG A 173 -10.38 -5.61 -7.33
N VAL A 174 -9.91 -6.59 -6.55
CA VAL A 174 -9.35 -7.83 -7.11
C VAL A 174 -10.38 -8.57 -7.95
N VAL A 175 -11.61 -8.73 -7.47
CA VAL A 175 -12.70 -9.40 -8.20
C VAL A 175 -12.96 -8.69 -9.53
N LYS A 176 -13.20 -7.38 -9.50
CA LYS A 176 -13.51 -6.60 -10.72
C LYS A 176 -12.35 -6.57 -11.71
N ILE A 177 -11.10 -6.46 -11.24
CA ILE A 177 -9.91 -6.53 -12.11
C ILE A 177 -9.78 -7.92 -12.72
N SER A 178 -10.02 -8.99 -11.95
CA SER A 178 -10.03 -10.35 -12.49
C SER A 178 -11.13 -10.56 -13.52
N GLU A 179 -12.32 -9.99 -13.32
CA GLU A 179 -13.40 -9.98 -14.32
C GLU A 179 -12.97 -9.27 -15.60
N ILE A 180 -12.37 -8.08 -15.52
CA ILE A 180 -11.82 -7.36 -16.69
C ILE A 180 -10.84 -8.25 -17.47
N VAL A 181 -9.89 -8.89 -16.77
CA VAL A 181 -8.89 -9.78 -17.39
C VAL A 181 -9.54 -11.02 -18.00
N GLN A 182 -10.57 -11.60 -17.37
CA GLN A 182 -11.29 -12.75 -17.92
C GLN A 182 -12.06 -12.39 -19.19
N GLN A 183 -12.78 -11.25 -19.18
CA GLN A 183 -13.53 -10.74 -20.32
C GLN A 183 -12.62 -10.42 -21.51
N PHE A 184 -11.38 -10.00 -21.24
CA PHE A 184 -10.36 -9.80 -22.27
C PHE A 184 -9.82 -11.12 -22.84
N ASN A 185 -9.50 -12.10 -22.00
CA ASN A 185 -8.82 -13.33 -22.44
C ASN A 185 -9.75 -14.40 -23.06
N HIS A 186 -11.06 -14.33 -22.84
CA HIS A 186 -12.00 -15.33 -23.37
C HIS A 186 -12.57 -14.89 -24.73
N SER A 187 -12.18 -15.62 -25.78
CA SER A 187 -12.70 -15.50 -27.15
C SER A 187 -14.19 -15.85 -27.31
N GLU A 188 -14.83 -16.36 -26.25
CA GLU A 188 -16.24 -16.77 -26.25
C GLU A 188 -17.20 -15.67 -25.77
N SER A 189 -16.69 -14.51 -25.31
CA SER A 189 -17.59 -13.39 -25.04
C SER A 189 -18.06 -12.79 -26.36
N ILE A 190 -19.38 -12.78 -26.59
CA ILE A 190 -19.98 -12.23 -27.81
C ILE A 190 -19.77 -10.71 -27.90
N HIS A 191 -19.48 -10.04 -26.77
CA HIS A 191 -19.23 -8.59 -26.68
C HIS A 191 -18.20 -8.21 -25.58
N PRO A 192 -16.90 -8.50 -25.77
CA PRO A 192 -15.86 -8.16 -24.80
C PRO A 192 -15.80 -6.65 -24.51
N LEU A 193 -16.01 -5.82 -25.54
CA LEU A 193 -16.04 -4.37 -25.44
C LEU A 193 -17.17 -3.87 -24.53
N THR A 194 -18.40 -4.35 -24.69
CA THR A 194 -19.53 -3.97 -23.80
C THR A 194 -19.20 -4.20 -22.34
N ASN A 195 -18.61 -5.36 -22.03
CA ASN A 195 -18.34 -5.75 -20.65
C ASN A 195 -17.19 -4.94 -20.05
N ILE A 196 -16.15 -4.64 -20.83
CA ILE A 196 -15.04 -3.78 -20.38
C ILE A 196 -15.49 -2.32 -20.21
N LEU A 197 -16.31 -1.79 -21.12
CA LEU A 197 -16.81 -0.41 -21.07
C LEU A 197 -17.66 -0.14 -19.83
N LYS A 198 -18.41 -1.13 -19.32
CA LYS A 198 -19.17 -0.99 -18.06
C LYS A 198 -18.27 -0.65 -16.86
N PHE A 199 -17.03 -1.13 -16.83
CA PHE A 199 -16.09 -0.83 -15.75
C PHE A 199 -15.56 0.62 -15.76
N LEU A 200 -15.77 1.37 -16.85
CA LEU A 200 -15.47 2.82 -16.87
C LEU A 200 -16.44 3.64 -16.02
N LEU A 201 -17.60 3.08 -15.69
CA LEU A 201 -18.60 3.67 -14.80
C LEU A 201 -18.28 3.42 -13.32
N ASP A 202 -17.22 2.68 -13.00
CA ASP A 202 -16.84 2.38 -11.63
C ASP A 202 -16.38 3.66 -10.89
N GLU A 203 -16.70 3.73 -9.60
CA GLU A 203 -16.24 4.83 -8.73
C GLU A 203 -14.75 4.72 -8.42
N ASP A 204 -14.18 3.50 -8.49
CA ASP A 204 -12.79 3.25 -8.14
C ASP A 204 -11.84 3.56 -9.30
N PRO A 205 -10.92 4.54 -9.15
CA PRO A 205 -9.99 4.92 -10.22
C PRO A 205 -9.09 3.78 -10.70
N LEU A 206 -8.76 2.81 -9.83
CA LEU A 206 -7.92 1.68 -10.22
C LEU A 206 -8.68 0.72 -11.15
N ILE A 207 -9.97 0.52 -10.92
CA ILE A 207 -10.81 -0.33 -11.77
C ILE A 207 -10.99 0.33 -13.14
N VAL A 208 -11.28 1.63 -13.15
CA VAL A 208 -11.36 2.43 -14.38
C VAL A 208 -10.05 2.35 -15.16
N GLN A 209 -8.90 2.54 -14.50
CA GLN A 209 -7.59 2.44 -15.16
C GLN A 209 -7.31 1.03 -15.70
N SER A 210 -7.68 -0.02 -14.97
CA SER A 210 -7.56 -1.41 -15.46
C SER A 210 -8.43 -1.65 -16.69
N ALA A 211 -9.65 -1.11 -16.73
CA ALA A 211 -10.52 -1.18 -17.89
C ALA A 211 -9.91 -0.45 -19.10
N ILE A 212 -9.38 0.77 -18.89
CA ILE A 212 -8.67 1.53 -19.92
C ILE A 212 -7.47 0.76 -20.47
N ASN A 213 -6.68 0.13 -19.60
CA ASN A 213 -5.53 -0.68 -20.01
C ASN A 213 -5.95 -1.90 -20.85
N ALA A 214 -7.09 -2.51 -20.53
CA ALA A 214 -7.66 -3.57 -21.36
C ALA A 214 -8.14 -3.03 -22.71
N LEU A 215 -8.76 -1.84 -22.75
CA LEU A 215 -9.19 -1.19 -23.99
C LEU A 215 -8.03 -0.81 -24.92
N TYR A 216 -6.82 -0.57 -24.40
CA TYR A 216 -5.63 -0.31 -25.23
C TYR A 216 -5.17 -1.53 -26.04
N GLN A 217 -5.70 -2.71 -25.78
CA GLN A 217 -5.42 -3.92 -26.56
C GLN A 217 -6.32 -4.05 -27.80
N PHE A 218 -7.40 -3.26 -27.89
CA PHE A 218 -8.28 -3.20 -29.06
C PHE A 218 -7.83 -2.08 -30.00
N GLU A 219 -8.15 -2.21 -31.29
CA GLU A 219 -7.91 -1.12 -32.23
C GLU A 219 -8.80 0.08 -31.87
N HIS A 220 -8.25 1.30 -31.93
CA HIS A 220 -9.01 2.51 -31.60
C HIS A 220 -10.30 2.61 -32.41
N GLN A 221 -10.24 2.27 -33.70
CA GLN A 221 -11.38 2.29 -34.59
C GLN A 221 -12.46 1.28 -34.17
N GLU A 222 -12.07 0.11 -33.67
CA GLU A 222 -12.99 -0.90 -33.18
C GLU A 222 -13.76 -0.40 -31.95
N VAL A 223 -13.06 0.20 -30.98
CA VAL A 223 -13.67 0.79 -29.78
C VAL A 223 -14.61 1.93 -30.13
N MET A 224 -14.20 2.80 -31.07
CA MET A 224 -15.03 3.94 -31.50
C MET A 224 -16.26 3.48 -32.28
N ASN A 225 -16.10 2.56 -33.24
CA ASN A 225 -17.23 2.00 -33.99
C ASN A 225 -18.26 1.39 -33.04
N PHE A 226 -17.80 0.63 -32.05
CA PHE A 226 -18.66 0.02 -31.04
C PHE A 226 -19.45 1.05 -30.23
N LEU A 227 -18.83 2.13 -29.78
CA LEU A 227 -19.48 3.17 -28.95
C LEU A 227 -20.60 3.93 -29.68
N PHE A 228 -20.59 3.98 -31.00
CA PHE A 228 -21.58 4.68 -31.82
C PHE A 228 -22.63 3.73 -32.44
N GLU A 229 -22.64 2.45 -32.06
CA GLU A 229 -23.72 1.54 -32.43
C GLU A 229 -25.08 1.97 -31.82
N PRO A 230 -26.23 1.56 -32.38
CA PRO A 230 -27.56 1.98 -31.91
C PRO A 230 -27.89 1.59 -30.46
N ASN A 231 -27.18 0.60 -29.88
CA ASN A 231 -27.34 0.21 -28.48
C ASN A 231 -26.08 -0.52 -27.93
N PRO A 232 -24.97 0.21 -27.67
CA PRO A 232 -23.67 -0.41 -27.37
C PRO A 232 -23.63 -1.10 -25.99
N LEU A 233 -24.60 -0.80 -25.12
CA LEU A 233 -24.68 -1.36 -23.76
C LEU A 233 -25.90 -2.26 -23.55
N ALA A 234 -26.78 -2.40 -24.55
CA ALA A 234 -28.05 -3.13 -24.45
C ALA A 234 -28.95 -2.70 -23.27
N LEU A 235 -28.95 -1.41 -22.90
CA LEU A 235 -29.79 -0.83 -21.83
C LEU A 235 -30.99 -0.05 -22.43
N ASP A 236 -31.91 0.41 -21.57
CA ASP A 236 -33.07 1.21 -21.94
C ASP A 236 -32.68 2.61 -22.47
N HIS A 237 -33.45 3.13 -23.44
CA HIS A 237 -33.06 4.29 -24.26
C HIS A 237 -32.77 5.59 -23.47
N GLN A 238 -33.45 5.84 -22.34
CA GLN A 238 -33.23 7.08 -21.57
C GLN A 238 -32.00 7.02 -20.67
N SER A 239 -31.67 5.86 -20.10
CA SER A 239 -30.49 5.68 -19.24
C SER A 239 -29.19 5.58 -20.07
N ASN A 240 -29.31 5.12 -21.32
CA ASN A 240 -28.18 4.89 -22.23
C ASN A 240 -27.34 6.15 -22.51
N TYR A 241 -27.97 7.29 -22.80
CA TYR A 241 -27.23 8.50 -23.17
C TYR A 241 -26.37 9.04 -22.03
N ARG A 242 -26.89 9.02 -20.79
CA ARG A 242 -26.14 9.50 -19.62
C ARG A 242 -24.95 8.61 -19.30
N LEU A 243 -25.12 7.29 -19.38
CA LEU A 243 -24.05 6.33 -19.15
C LEU A 243 -22.98 6.42 -20.25
N LEU A 244 -23.40 6.56 -21.51
CA LEU A 244 -22.50 6.75 -22.64
C LEU A 244 -21.68 8.04 -22.49
N TRP A 245 -22.29 9.14 -22.06
CA TRP A 245 -21.56 10.38 -21.77
C TRP A 245 -20.50 10.22 -20.68
N HIS A 246 -20.81 9.50 -19.59
CA HIS A 246 -19.82 9.22 -18.55
C HIS A 246 -18.66 8.34 -19.06
N ILE A 247 -18.97 7.34 -19.88
CA ILE A 247 -17.94 6.51 -20.54
C ILE A 247 -17.04 7.36 -21.43
N LEU A 248 -17.62 8.21 -22.29
CA LEU A 248 -16.89 9.10 -23.18
C LEU A 248 -16.01 10.09 -22.42
N ASP A 249 -16.50 10.66 -21.31
CA ASP A 249 -15.73 11.58 -20.47
C ASP A 249 -14.51 10.88 -19.84
N ARG A 250 -14.69 9.66 -19.32
CA ARG A 250 -13.59 8.85 -18.79
C ARG A 250 -12.57 8.47 -19.87
N LEU A 251 -13.04 8.09 -21.05
CA LEU A 251 -12.16 7.82 -22.19
C LEU A 251 -11.38 9.08 -22.62
N LYS A 252 -12.03 10.24 -22.68
CA LYS A 252 -11.37 11.51 -23.02
C LYS A 252 -10.22 11.86 -22.05
N ILE A 253 -10.40 11.57 -20.76
CA ILE A 253 -9.40 11.86 -19.73
C ILE A 253 -8.20 10.91 -19.83
N HIS A 254 -8.43 9.62 -20.09
CA HIS A 254 -7.43 8.58 -19.86
C HIS A 254 -7.02 7.75 -21.10
N TYR A 255 -7.82 7.77 -22.16
CA TYR A 255 -7.63 7.03 -23.42
C TYR A 255 -7.23 8.01 -24.53
N ARG A 256 -5.98 8.51 -24.47
CA ARG A 256 -5.44 9.39 -25.51
C ARG A 256 -4.67 8.55 -26.53
N VAL A 257 -5.09 8.64 -27.78
CA VAL A 257 -4.34 8.08 -28.93
C VAL A 257 -2.94 8.72 -28.95
N PRO A 258 -1.85 7.94 -29.05
CA PRO A 258 -0.56 8.50 -29.40
C PRO A 258 -0.72 9.23 -30.75
N LYS A 259 -0.36 10.51 -30.83
CA LYS A 259 -0.51 11.37 -32.03
C LYS A 259 0.08 10.83 -33.35
N LYS A 260 0.67 9.64 -33.38
CA LYS A 260 1.33 9.05 -34.55
C LYS A 260 0.37 8.55 -35.64
N ASP A 261 -0.89 8.30 -35.31
CA ASP A 261 -1.86 7.72 -36.25
C ASP A 261 -3.05 8.65 -36.59
N LEU A 262 -2.96 9.92 -36.21
CA LEU A 262 -3.89 10.92 -36.73
C LEU A 262 -3.40 11.32 -38.12
N PRO A 263 -4.20 11.15 -39.20
CA PRO A 263 -3.86 11.76 -40.47
C PRO A 263 -3.69 13.25 -40.23
N GLU A 264 -2.54 13.80 -40.63
CA GLU A 264 -2.33 15.23 -40.68
C GLU A 264 -3.51 15.80 -41.49
N LEU A 265 -4.39 16.54 -40.82
CA LEU A 265 -5.32 17.39 -41.52
C LEU A 265 -4.45 18.38 -42.28
N SER A 266 -4.29 18.14 -43.59
CA SER A 266 -3.66 19.08 -44.49
C SER A 266 -4.47 20.37 -44.40
N GLU A 267 -3.88 21.40 -43.79
CA GLU A 267 -4.35 22.77 -43.91
C GLU A 267 -4.07 23.26 -45.34
N THR A 268 -4.77 22.70 -46.34
CA THR A 268 -4.89 23.23 -47.71
C THR A 268 -5.95 22.43 -48.46
N ASP A 269 -7.18 22.95 -48.48
CA ASP A 269 -8.01 23.27 -49.69
C ASP A 269 -9.50 23.40 -49.33
#